data_AF-A0A7X7I0T3-F1
#
_entry.id   AF-A0A7X7I0T3-F1
#
_cell.length_a   1.000
_cell.length_b   1.000
_cell.length_c   1.000
_cell.angle_alpha   90.00
_cell.angle_beta   90.00
_cell.angle_gamma   90.00
#
_symmetry.space_group_name_H-M   'P 1'
#
loop_
_entity.id
_entity.type
_entity.pdbx_description
1 polymer ?
#
loop_
_entity_poly.entity_id
_entity_poly.type
_entity_poly.pdbx_seq_one_letter_code
_entity_poly.pdbx_strand_id
1 'polypeptide(L)'
;MIKTGVYIVITIIVTALLTMLIVKSLPVTDSTVRSVVTITDAELAVKERIAQLNAEMTAQINAFCNAVVADRYFSLKLYGENDRSAQEVVAFAGKYMSAMGFSALKIADSDHLIISSGHFPASSGNEIKKQISEYKNAPAVGNETIVDHTVLMYQIKKEFRISDYKLYALGGIEINESFFKKLTPWSKVSVFMKRGNTYEGIDVKTISELKDGKIIINDKEYFATTVPLASTDNGTETSLIVTLEK
;
A
#
# COMPACT_ATOMS: atom_id res chain seq x y z
N MET A 1 -58.36 -18.29 50.99
CA MET A 1 -56.91 -18.47 50.78
C MET A 1 -56.49 -18.84 49.35
N ILE A 2 -57.35 -19.47 48.52
CA ILE A 2 -56.96 -19.95 47.18
C ILE A 2 -56.82 -18.82 46.13
N LYS A 3 -57.61 -17.74 46.23
CA LYS A 3 -57.59 -16.63 45.25
C LYS A 3 -56.26 -15.86 45.22
N THR A 4 -55.61 -15.68 46.36
CA THR A 4 -54.37 -14.89 46.46
C THR A 4 -53.17 -15.57 45.78
N GLY A 5 -53.11 -16.91 45.81
CA GLY A 5 -52.05 -17.66 45.13
C GLY A 5 -52.13 -17.57 43.61
N VAL A 6 -53.35 -17.53 43.05
CA VAL A 6 -53.56 -17.43 41.60
C VAL A 6 -53.10 -16.07 41.06
N TYR A 7 -53.36 -14.97 41.78
CA TYR A 7 -52.90 -13.64 41.37
C TYR A 7 -51.37 -13.53 41.37
N ILE A 8 -50.69 -14.12 42.36
CA ILE A 8 -49.21 -14.08 42.42
C ILE A 8 -48.60 -14.81 41.21
N VAL A 9 -49.15 -15.98 40.85
CA VAL A 9 -48.68 -16.76 39.71
C VAL A 9 -48.90 -16.00 38.39
N ILE A 10 -50.07 -15.38 38.21
CA ILE A 10 -50.38 -14.59 37.01
C ILE A 10 -49.42 -13.40 36.89
N THR A 11 -49.17 -12.67 37.98
CA THR A 11 -48.26 -11.52 37.97
C THR A 11 -46.84 -11.95 37.60
N ILE A 12 -46.33 -13.04 38.15
CA ILE A 12 -44.98 -13.55 37.81
C ILE A 12 -44.88 -13.89 36.32
N ILE A 13 -45.89 -14.57 35.76
CA ILE A 13 -45.91 -14.95 34.34
C ILE A 13 -45.94 -13.71 33.45
N VAL A 14 -46.76 -12.71 33.77
CA VAL A 14 -46.88 -11.47 32.99
C VAL A 14 -45.58 -10.67 33.04
N THR A 15 -44.95 -10.52 34.21
CA THR A 15 -43.69 -9.78 34.34
C THR A 15 -42.54 -10.49 33.62
N ALA A 16 -42.48 -11.83 33.66
CA ALA A 16 -41.50 -12.62 32.92
C ALA A 16 -41.69 -12.52 31.40
N LEU A 17 -42.94 -12.48 30.93
CA LEU A 17 -43.24 -12.29 29.51
C LEU A 17 -42.83 -10.89 29.04
N LEU A 18 -43.12 -9.86 29.85
CA LEU A 18 -42.76 -8.47 29.56
C LEU A 18 -41.25 -8.26 29.53
N THR A 19 -40.51 -8.79 30.51
CA THR A 19 -39.04 -8.70 30.50
C THR A 19 -38.44 -9.45 29.31
N MET A 20 -38.98 -10.62 28.95
CA MET A 20 -38.52 -11.38 27.79
C MET A 20 -38.79 -10.65 26.46
N LEU A 21 -39.94 -9.97 26.33
CA LEU A 21 -40.28 -9.13 25.18
C LEU A 21 -39.36 -7.90 25.09
N ILE A 22 -39.10 -7.22 26.21
CA ILE A 22 -38.20 -6.06 26.26
C ILE A 22 -36.77 -6.48 25.89
N VAL A 23 -36.26 -7.59 26.42
CA VAL A 23 -34.93 -8.12 26.10
C VAL A 23 -34.80 -8.54 24.63
N LYS A 24 -35.83 -9.17 24.04
CA LYS A 24 -35.87 -9.51 22.61
C LYS A 24 -35.98 -8.29 21.68
N SER A 25 -36.45 -7.16 22.20
CA SER A 25 -36.60 -5.92 21.44
C SER A 25 -35.38 -4.98 21.49
N LEU A 26 -34.33 -5.32 22.24
CA LEU A 26 -33.10 -4.53 22.31
C LEU A 26 -32.22 -4.79 21.07
N PRO A 27 -32.05 -3.84 20.13
CA PRO A 27 -31.34 -4.06 18.87
C PRO A 27 -29.81 -3.88 18.97
N VAL A 28 -29.19 -4.14 20.12
CA VAL A 28 -27.88 -3.52 20.46
C VAL A 28 -26.65 -4.38 20.13
N THR A 29 -26.78 -5.66 19.78
CA THR A 29 -25.60 -6.54 19.59
C THR A 29 -25.31 -6.94 18.14
N ASP A 30 -26.28 -6.94 17.25
CA ASP A 30 -26.11 -7.55 15.92
C ASP A 30 -25.36 -6.64 14.92
N SER A 31 -25.59 -5.32 14.98
CA SER A 31 -24.98 -4.35 14.06
C SER A 31 -23.49 -4.11 14.35
N THR A 32 -23.12 -4.01 15.63
CA THR A 32 -21.72 -3.79 16.05
C THR A 32 -20.87 -5.01 15.76
N VAL A 33 -21.34 -6.23 16.12
CA VAL A 33 -20.61 -7.47 15.85
C VAL A 33 -20.44 -7.66 14.33
N ARG A 34 -21.49 -7.41 13.55
CA ARG A 34 -21.40 -7.49 12.08
C ARG A 34 -20.42 -6.47 11.49
N SER A 35 -20.37 -5.25 12.03
CA SER A 35 -19.44 -4.21 11.57
C SER A 35 -17.98 -4.55 11.91
N VAL A 36 -17.74 -5.14 13.09
CA VAL A 36 -16.41 -5.61 13.50
C VAL A 36 -15.93 -6.77 12.62
N VAL A 37 -16.80 -7.75 12.33
CA VAL A 37 -16.46 -8.83 11.39
C VAL A 37 -16.16 -8.25 10.00
N THR A 38 -16.97 -7.30 9.53
CA THR A 38 -16.80 -6.69 8.20
C THR A 38 -15.49 -5.88 8.09
N ILE A 39 -15.06 -5.17 9.14
CA ILE A 39 -13.78 -4.43 9.10
C ILE A 39 -12.58 -5.38 9.18
N THR A 40 -12.67 -6.49 9.92
CA THR A 40 -11.63 -7.52 9.94
C THR A 40 -11.50 -8.21 8.57
N ASP A 41 -12.62 -8.51 7.91
CA ASP A 41 -12.61 -9.05 6.54
C ASP A 41 -12.01 -8.03 5.55
N ALA A 42 -12.30 -6.74 5.73
CA ALA A 42 -11.72 -5.67 4.92
C ALA A 42 -10.21 -5.56 5.11
N GLU A 43 -9.74 -5.66 6.35
CA GLU A 43 -8.31 -5.69 6.68
C GLU A 43 -7.59 -6.85 5.98
N LEU A 44 -8.18 -8.05 6.05
CA LEU A 44 -7.63 -9.24 5.44
C LEU A 44 -7.56 -9.09 3.91
N ALA A 45 -8.63 -8.61 3.29
CA ALA A 45 -8.67 -8.37 1.85
C ALA A 45 -7.63 -7.32 1.41
N VAL A 46 -7.42 -6.25 2.19
CA VAL A 46 -6.39 -5.25 1.93
C VAL A 46 -4.98 -5.87 2.06
N LYS A 47 -4.73 -6.67 3.10
CA LYS A 47 -3.47 -7.40 3.28
C LYS A 47 -3.17 -8.35 2.11
N GLU A 48 -4.17 -9.10 1.65
CA GLU A 48 -4.06 -9.98 0.50
C GLU A 48 -3.73 -9.21 -0.79
N ARG A 49 -4.40 -8.08 -1.03
CA ARG A 49 -4.13 -7.23 -2.20
C ARG A 49 -2.73 -6.61 -2.18
N ILE A 50 -2.22 -6.22 -1.02
CA ILE A 50 -0.82 -5.77 -0.87
C ILE A 50 0.14 -6.93 -1.15
N ALA A 51 -0.15 -8.13 -0.64
CA ALA A 51 0.68 -9.31 -0.90
C ALA A 51 0.71 -9.66 -2.40
N GLN A 52 -0.43 -9.57 -3.08
CA GLN A 52 -0.53 -9.73 -4.54
C GLN A 52 0.28 -8.66 -5.27
N LEU A 53 0.13 -7.38 -4.89
CA LEU A 53 0.90 -6.29 -5.47
C LEU A 53 2.42 -6.50 -5.30
N ASN A 54 2.84 -6.95 -4.12
CA ASN A 54 4.25 -7.26 -3.84
C ASN A 54 4.78 -8.39 -4.73
N ALA A 55 3.99 -9.44 -4.92
CA ALA A 55 4.33 -10.55 -5.80
C ALA A 55 4.42 -10.10 -7.26
N GLU A 56 3.46 -9.29 -7.73
CA GLU A 56 3.45 -8.71 -9.08
C GLU A 56 4.67 -7.84 -9.33
N MET A 57 4.94 -6.87 -8.45
CA MET A 57 6.11 -5.99 -8.56
C MET A 57 7.43 -6.78 -8.55
N THR A 58 7.51 -7.83 -7.73
CA THR A 58 8.68 -8.72 -7.67
C THR A 58 8.85 -9.49 -8.97
N ALA A 59 7.77 -10.03 -9.54
CA ALA A 59 7.80 -10.72 -10.82
C ALA A 59 8.22 -9.78 -11.96
N GLN A 60 7.64 -8.58 -12.01
CA GLN A 60 7.94 -7.56 -13.02
C GLN A 60 9.39 -7.08 -12.96
N ILE A 61 9.92 -6.76 -11.77
CA ILE A 61 11.31 -6.31 -11.66
C ILE A 61 12.30 -7.42 -12.00
N ASN A 62 12.00 -8.68 -11.66
CA ASN A 62 12.82 -9.82 -12.05
C ASN A 62 12.80 -10.04 -13.57
N ALA A 63 11.62 -9.95 -14.20
CA ALA A 63 11.49 -10.05 -15.65
C ALA A 63 12.26 -8.92 -16.36
N PHE A 64 12.20 -7.71 -15.83
CA PHE A 64 13.00 -6.59 -16.31
C PHE A 64 14.50 -6.87 -16.23
N CYS A 65 15.02 -7.27 -15.07
CA CYS A 65 16.44 -7.60 -14.93
C CYS A 65 16.87 -8.68 -15.93
N ASN A 66 16.05 -9.71 -16.15
CA ASN A 66 16.34 -10.76 -17.14
C ASN A 66 16.36 -10.21 -18.57
N ALA A 67 15.46 -9.28 -18.91
CA ALA A 67 15.45 -8.62 -20.21
C ALA A 67 16.72 -7.77 -20.44
N VAL A 68 17.16 -7.04 -19.41
CA VAL A 68 18.42 -6.28 -19.46
C VAL A 68 19.62 -7.22 -19.69
N VAL A 69 19.69 -8.32 -18.93
CA VAL A 69 20.79 -9.31 -19.04
C VAL A 69 20.82 -9.98 -20.42
N ALA A 70 19.65 -10.23 -21.01
CA ALA A 70 19.55 -10.85 -22.33
C ALA A 70 19.84 -9.88 -23.49
N ASP A 71 19.85 -8.56 -23.25
CA ASP A 71 20.04 -7.58 -24.30
C ASP A 71 21.53 -7.39 -24.64
N ARG A 72 21.91 -7.95 -25.80
CA ARG A 72 23.28 -7.89 -26.32
C ARG A 72 23.70 -6.48 -26.72
N TYR A 73 22.78 -5.65 -27.21
CA TYR A 73 23.10 -4.28 -27.63
C TYR A 73 23.36 -3.39 -26.43
N PHE A 74 22.52 -3.48 -25.39
CA PHE A 74 22.72 -2.82 -24.11
C PHE A 74 24.09 -3.19 -23.53
N SER A 75 24.39 -4.49 -23.46
CA SER A 75 25.66 -4.99 -22.92
C SER A 75 26.87 -4.56 -23.75
N LEU A 76 26.78 -4.63 -25.08
CA LEU A 76 27.85 -4.20 -25.99
C LEU A 76 28.14 -2.71 -25.86
N LYS A 77 27.11 -1.87 -25.85
CA LYS A 77 27.25 -0.41 -25.67
C LYS A 77 27.85 -0.07 -24.32
N LEU A 78 27.29 -0.63 -23.26
CA LEU A 78 27.69 -0.30 -21.89
C LEU A 78 29.10 -0.78 -21.53
N TYR A 79 29.49 -2.00 -21.94
CA TYR A 79 30.74 -2.63 -21.50
C TYR A 79 31.76 -2.87 -22.61
N GLY A 80 31.33 -3.09 -23.85
CA GLY A 80 32.24 -3.30 -24.98
C GLY A 80 32.75 -1.99 -25.56
N GLU A 81 31.84 -1.05 -25.81
CA GLU A 81 32.15 0.28 -26.36
C GLU A 81 32.37 1.34 -25.26
N ASN A 82 32.00 1.02 -24.01
CA ASN A 82 32.03 1.94 -22.86
C ASN A 82 31.25 3.24 -23.11
N ASP A 83 30.20 3.17 -23.92
CA ASP A 83 29.32 4.30 -24.23
C ASP A 83 28.07 4.24 -23.37
N ARG A 84 28.17 4.80 -22.16
CA ARG A 84 27.05 4.89 -21.21
C ARG A 84 26.00 5.94 -21.62
N SER A 85 26.35 6.82 -22.56
CA SER A 85 25.50 7.90 -23.05
C SER A 85 24.65 7.50 -24.26
N ALA A 86 24.94 6.34 -24.86
CA ALA A 86 24.18 5.78 -25.96
C ALA A 86 22.68 5.76 -25.67
N GLN A 87 21.87 6.18 -26.64
CA GLN A 87 20.42 6.28 -26.49
C GLN A 87 19.79 4.93 -26.11
N GLU A 88 20.34 3.84 -26.66
CA GLU A 88 19.91 2.46 -26.40
C GLU A 88 20.14 2.04 -24.94
N VAL A 89 21.07 2.69 -24.24
CA VAL A 89 21.38 2.48 -22.82
C VAL A 89 20.49 3.39 -21.96
N VAL A 90 20.56 4.71 -22.17
CA VAL A 90 19.89 5.68 -21.28
C VAL A 90 18.36 5.58 -21.33
N ALA A 91 17.79 5.20 -22.47
CA ALA A 91 16.34 5.05 -22.65
C ALA A 91 15.85 3.59 -22.50
N PHE A 92 16.73 2.63 -22.20
CA PHE A 92 16.38 1.21 -22.12
C PHE A 92 15.18 0.94 -21.19
N ALA A 93 15.21 1.47 -19.97
CA ALA A 93 14.15 1.29 -18.98
C ALA A 93 12.79 1.83 -19.48
N GLY A 94 12.79 2.87 -20.30
CA GLY A 94 11.57 3.46 -20.86
C GLY A 94 10.78 2.51 -21.75
N LYS A 95 11.44 1.56 -22.41
CA LYS A 95 10.80 0.54 -23.26
C LYS A 95 9.90 -0.42 -22.46
N TYR A 96 10.16 -0.59 -21.17
CA TYR A 96 9.50 -1.58 -20.32
C TYR A 96 8.60 -0.97 -19.24
N MET A 97 8.91 0.26 -18.80
CA MET A 97 8.29 0.91 -17.64
C MET A 97 6.76 0.82 -17.64
N SER A 98 6.09 1.33 -18.68
CA SER A 98 4.63 1.36 -18.74
C SER A 98 4.01 -0.03 -18.93
N ALA A 99 4.62 -0.90 -19.71
CA ALA A 99 4.12 -2.26 -19.95
C ALA A 99 4.17 -3.12 -18.67
N MET A 100 5.12 -2.83 -17.78
CA MET A 100 5.23 -3.45 -16.46
C MET A 100 4.38 -2.74 -15.41
N GLY A 101 3.62 -1.69 -15.76
CA GLY A 101 2.77 -0.97 -14.82
C GLY A 101 3.53 -0.12 -13.80
N PHE A 102 4.81 0.17 -14.03
CA PHE A 102 5.60 1.08 -13.20
C PHE A 102 5.41 2.53 -13.64
N SER A 103 5.33 3.44 -12.68
CA SER A 103 5.40 4.90 -12.88
C SER A 103 6.85 5.37 -12.99
N ALA A 104 7.79 4.65 -12.37
CA ALA A 104 9.23 4.91 -12.45
C ALA A 104 10.00 3.59 -12.56
N LEU A 105 10.97 3.54 -13.48
CA LEU A 105 11.89 2.42 -13.62
C LEU A 105 13.30 2.93 -13.91
N LYS A 106 14.30 2.47 -13.16
CA LYS A 106 15.71 2.88 -13.28
C LYS A 106 16.64 1.67 -13.26
N ILE A 107 17.78 1.79 -13.94
CA ILE A 107 18.96 0.94 -13.78
C ILE A 107 20.08 1.81 -13.23
N ALA A 108 20.77 1.35 -12.20
CA ALA A 108 21.97 1.98 -11.66
C ALA A 108 23.13 0.99 -11.55
N ASP A 109 24.35 1.52 -11.56
CA ASP A 109 25.57 0.74 -11.42
C ASP A 109 25.98 0.51 -9.95
N SER A 110 27.14 -0.12 -9.76
CA SER A 110 27.74 -0.36 -8.44
C SER A 110 28.11 0.91 -7.68
N ASP A 111 28.33 2.02 -8.39
CA ASP A 111 28.62 3.34 -7.81
C ASP A 111 27.33 4.12 -7.50
N HIS A 112 26.17 3.49 -7.76
CA HIS A 112 24.83 4.04 -7.58
C HIS A 112 24.50 5.19 -8.53
N LEU A 113 25.17 5.26 -9.68
CA LEU A 113 24.85 6.19 -10.74
C LEU A 113 23.78 5.59 -11.65
N ILE A 114 22.78 6.39 -12.00
CA ILE A 114 21.75 5.97 -12.96
C ILE A 114 22.41 5.75 -14.32
N ILE A 115 22.24 4.56 -14.89
CA ILE A 115 22.61 4.23 -16.27
C ILE A 115 21.42 4.45 -17.20
N SER A 116 20.22 4.09 -16.74
CA SER A 116 19.01 4.13 -17.55
C SER A 116 17.82 4.57 -16.71
N SER A 117 16.93 5.38 -17.27
CA SER A 117 15.72 5.84 -16.59
C SER A 117 14.55 5.90 -17.56
N GLY A 118 13.44 5.29 -17.17
CA GLY A 118 12.24 5.22 -18.00
C GLY A 118 11.38 6.46 -17.95
N HIS A 119 11.29 7.12 -16.80
CA HIS A 119 10.49 8.33 -16.62
C HIS A 119 11.27 9.60 -16.98
N PHE A 120 12.61 9.57 -16.88
CA PHE A 120 13.43 10.73 -17.18
C PHE A 120 14.85 10.33 -17.65
N PRO A 121 15.06 10.04 -18.94
CA PRO A 121 16.37 9.60 -19.47
C PRO A 121 17.53 10.56 -19.18
N ALA A 122 17.24 11.87 -19.09
CA ALA A 122 18.24 12.90 -18.75
C ALA A 122 18.77 12.81 -17.31
N SER A 123 18.20 11.95 -16.45
CA SER A 123 18.76 11.66 -15.13
C SER A 123 19.95 10.70 -15.17
N SER A 124 20.34 10.19 -16.35
CA SER A 124 21.54 9.35 -16.47
C SER A 124 22.78 10.08 -15.94
N GLY A 125 23.59 9.38 -15.15
CA GLY A 125 24.72 9.94 -14.42
C GLY A 125 24.40 10.53 -13.06
N ASN A 126 23.12 10.74 -12.70
CA ASN A 126 22.77 11.21 -11.35
C ASN A 126 22.96 10.09 -10.31
N GLU A 127 23.40 10.45 -9.11
CA GLU A 127 23.58 9.51 -8.00
C GLU A 127 22.25 9.23 -7.27
N ILE A 128 21.98 7.96 -6.98
CA ILE A 128 20.82 7.49 -6.22
C ILE A 128 21.20 6.61 -5.01
N LYS A 129 22.38 6.86 -4.44
CA LYS A 129 22.96 6.08 -3.34
C LYS A 129 22.01 5.92 -2.16
N LYS A 130 21.35 7.01 -1.76
CA LYS A 130 20.36 7.01 -0.66
C LYS A 130 19.23 6.01 -0.96
N GLN A 131 18.59 6.12 -2.12
CA GLN A 131 17.52 5.21 -2.55
C GLN A 131 17.99 3.75 -2.55
N ILE A 132 19.13 3.44 -3.18
CA ILE A 132 19.67 2.08 -3.21
C ILE A 132 19.92 1.53 -1.80
N SER A 133 20.42 2.35 -0.89
CA SER A 133 20.76 1.92 0.48
C SER A 133 19.55 1.70 1.38
N GLU A 134 18.49 2.49 1.21
CA GLU A 134 17.29 2.44 2.05
C GLU A 134 16.32 1.34 1.64
N TYR A 135 16.20 1.09 0.33
CA TYR A 135 15.36 0.00 -0.17
C TYR A 135 16.03 -1.35 0.05
N LYS A 136 15.36 -2.24 0.77
CA LYS A 136 15.72 -3.67 0.87
C LYS A 136 15.16 -4.44 -0.35
N ASN A 137 15.19 -5.77 -0.30
CA ASN A 137 14.65 -6.64 -1.36
C ASN A 137 13.10 -6.76 -1.34
N ALA A 138 12.40 -5.95 -0.54
CA ALA A 138 10.94 -5.95 -0.45
C ALA A 138 10.40 -4.56 -0.80
N PRO A 139 9.20 -4.47 -1.39
CA PRO A 139 8.57 -3.19 -1.67
C PRO A 139 8.37 -2.33 -0.41
N ALA A 140 8.64 -1.04 -0.53
CA ALA A 140 8.47 -0.06 0.54
C ALA A 140 7.99 1.29 -0.01
N VAL A 141 7.38 2.08 0.85
CA VAL A 141 6.99 3.46 0.55
C VAL A 141 8.21 4.36 0.66
N GLY A 142 8.37 5.27 -0.30
CA GLY A 142 9.36 6.33 -0.21
C GLY A 142 9.11 7.42 -1.25
N ASN A 143 9.96 8.43 -1.23
CA ASN A 143 9.86 9.55 -2.14
C ASN A 143 10.73 9.32 -3.39
N GLU A 144 10.18 9.68 -4.55
CA GLU A 144 10.90 9.71 -5.82
C GLU A 144 10.82 11.11 -6.42
N THR A 145 11.93 11.58 -7.00
CA THR A 145 11.94 12.85 -7.71
C THR A 145 11.81 12.58 -9.20
N ILE A 146 10.68 12.97 -9.79
CA ILE A 146 10.44 12.91 -11.23
C ILE A 146 10.60 14.32 -11.76
N VAL A 147 11.67 14.54 -12.53
CA VAL A 147 12.00 15.84 -13.16
C VAL A 147 12.20 16.95 -12.11
N ASP A 148 11.12 17.63 -11.71
CA ASP A 148 11.09 18.83 -10.87
C ASP A 148 10.17 18.71 -9.65
N HIS A 149 9.49 17.58 -9.47
CA HIS A 149 8.57 17.36 -8.36
C HIS A 149 8.84 16.02 -7.67
N THR A 150 8.56 16.00 -6.37
CA THR A 150 8.68 14.79 -5.54
C THR A 150 7.32 14.14 -5.44
N VAL A 151 7.26 12.86 -5.81
CA VAL A 151 6.07 12.02 -5.73
C VAL A 151 6.29 10.92 -4.71
N LEU A 152 5.20 10.51 -4.08
CA LEU A 152 5.21 9.36 -3.21
C LEU A 152 5.08 8.08 -4.04
N MET A 153 5.94 7.10 -3.77
CA MET A 153 6.01 5.86 -4.53
C MET A 153 6.04 4.65 -3.61
N TYR A 154 5.46 3.56 -4.08
CA TYR A 154 5.70 2.22 -3.57
C TYR A 154 6.74 1.56 -4.47
N GLN A 155 7.97 1.40 -3.99
CA GLN A 155 9.13 1.02 -4.80
C GLN A 155 9.75 -0.30 -4.36
N ILE A 156 10.27 -1.03 -5.33
CA ILE A 156 11.03 -2.27 -5.15
C ILE A 156 12.43 -2.10 -5.75
N LYS A 157 13.43 -2.67 -5.07
CA LYS A 157 14.81 -2.75 -5.58
C LYS A 157 15.17 -4.20 -5.86
N LYS A 158 15.87 -4.44 -6.97
CA LYS A 158 16.50 -5.72 -7.28
C LYS A 158 17.96 -5.52 -7.65
N GLU A 159 18.84 -6.23 -6.95
CA GLU A 159 20.24 -6.40 -7.37
C GLU A 159 20.33 -7.51 -8.43
N PHE A 160 21.12 -7.27 -9.48
CA PHE A 160 21.39 -8.24 -10.55
C PHE A 160 22.81 -8.03 -11.13
N ARG A 161 23.23 -8.91 -12.04
CA ARG A 161 24.54 -8.83 -12.68
C ARG A 161 24.47 -9.05 -14.18
N ILE A 162 25.34 -8.37 -14.91
CA ILE A 162 25.68 -8.68 -16.31
C ILE A 162 27.16 -9.05 -16.31
N SER A 163 27.47 -10.31 -16.58
CA SER A 163 28.81 -10.88 -16.34
C SER A 163 29.31 -10.55 -14.91
N ASP A 164 30.46 -9.90 -14.76
CA ASP A 164 31.04 -9.52 -13.46
C ASP A 164 30.53 -8.18 -12.92
N TYR A 165 29.74 -7.43 -13.69
CA TYR A 165 29.27 -6.11 -13.31
C TYR A 165 28.00 -6.18 -12.48
N LYS A 166 28.06 -5.59 -11.28
CA LYS A 166 26.92 -5.44 -10.37
C LYS A 166 26.06 -4.26 -10.79
N LEU A 167 24.76 -4.50 -10.91
CA LEU A 167 23.75 -3.49 -11.23
C LEU A 167 22.57 -3.57 -10.25
N TYR A 168 21.79 -2.50 -10.22
CA TYR A 168 20.55 -2.42 -9.48
C TYR A 168 19.43 -1.92 -10.37
N ALA A 169 18.27 -2.55 -10.27
CA ALA A 169 17.02 -2.05 -10.84
C ALA A 169 16.14 -1.52 -9.72
N LEU A 170 15.51 -0.36 -9.94
CA LEU A 170 14.45 0.16 -9.08
C LEU A 170 13.20 0.37 -9.91
N GLY A 171 12.10 -0.27 -9.51
CA GLY A 171 10.77 -0.07 -10.07
C GLY A 171 9.84 0.53 -9.02
N GLY A 172 8.93 1.42 -9.41
CA GLY A 172 8.01 2.08 -8.50
C GLY A 172 6.64 2.33 -9.11
N ILE A 173 5.61 2.21 -8.26
CA ILE A 173 4.23 2.58 -8.57
C ILE A 173 3.91 3.82 -7.75
N GLU A 174 3.37 4.84 -8.42
CA GLU A 174 2.97 6.08 -7.74
C GLU A 174 1.80 5.83 -6.78
N ILE A 175 1.89 6.37 -5.57
CA ILE A 175 0.84 6.31 -4.56
C ILE A 175 -0.13 7.47 -4.83
N ASN A 176 -1.15 7.19 -5.62
CA ASN A 176 -2.22 8.12 -5.98
C ASN A 176 -3.61 7.48 -5.78
N GLU A 177 -4.68 8.14 -6.22
CA GLU A 177 -6.05 7.63 -6.09
C GLU A 177 -6.22 6.22 -6.70
N SER A 178 -5.55 5.94 -7.83
CA SER A 178 -5.62 4.62 -8.47
C SER A 178 -4.93 3.53 -7.63
N PHE A 179 -3.86 3.87 -6.92
CA PHE A 179 -3.23 2.95 -5.97
C PHE A 179 -4.21 2.56 -4.85
N PHE A 180 -4.85 3.54 -4.20
CA PHE A 180 -5.81 3.27 -3.14
C PHE A 180 -7.02 2.49 -3.64
N LYS A 181 -7.55 2.84 -4.81
CA LYS A 181 -8.68 2.13 -5.43
C LYS A 181 -8.39 0.65 -5.69
N LYS A 182 -7.16 0.30 -6.09
CA LYS A 182 -6.76 -1.11 -6.25
C LYS A 182 -6.77 -1.87 -4.92
N LEU A 183 -6.48 -1.20 -3.81
CA LEU A 183 -6.51 -1.81 -2.48
C LEU A 183 -7.92 -1.89 -1.89
N THR A 184 -8.82 -0.96 -2.26
CA THR A 184 -10.19 -0.92 -1.73
C THR A 184 -11.03 -2.12 -2.16
N PRO A 185 -11.49 -2.97 -1.21
CA PRO A 185 -12.09 -4.24 -1.55
C PRO A 185 -13.54 -4.15 -2.04
N TRP A 186 -14.35 -3.23 -1.50
CA TRP A 186 -15.72 -2.95 -1.94
C TRP A 186 -16.15 -1.52 -1.57
N SER A 187 -17.31 -1.08 -2.07
CA SER A 187 -17.73 0.33 -2.06
C SER A 187 -17.97 0.99 -0.69
N LYS A 188 -18.14 0.20 0.38
CA LYS A 188 -18.33 0.72 1.74
C LYS A 188 -17.03 0.85 2.54
N VAL A 189 -15.93 0.34 1.98
CA VAL A 189 -14.61 0.43 2.58
C VAL A 189 -13.84 1.55 1.91
N SER A 190 -13.10 2.31 2.71
CA SER A 190 -12.12 3.28 2.22
C SER A 190 -10.74 2.91 2.73
N VAL A 191 -9.73 3.08 1.88
CA VAL A 191 -8.33 2.83 2.21
C VAL A 191 -7.56 4.10 1.92
N PHE A 192 -6.83 4.58 2.91
CA PHE A 192 -5.94 5.73 2.78
C PHE A 192 -4.67 5.49 3.59
N MET A 193 -3.62 6.27 3.37
CA MET A 193 -2.35 6.07 4.05
C MET A 193 -2.13 7.15 5.11
N LYS A 194 -1.60 6.75 6.27
CA LYS A 194 -1.00 7.63 7.27
C LYS A 194 0.51 7.49 7.21
N ARG A 195 1.24 8.61 7.10
CA ARG A 195 2.71 8.67 7.16
C ARG A 195 3.12 9.77 8.14
N GLY A 196 3.53 9.38 9.35
CA GLY A 196 3.73 10.34 10.44
C GLY A 196 2.44 11.12 10.73
N ASN A 197 2.45 12.42 10.45
CA ASN A 197 1.30 13.32 10.68
C ASN A 197 0.53 13.67 9.39
N THR A 198 0.92 13.15 8.23
CA THR A 198 0.22 13.40 6.96
C THR A 198 -0.65 12.21 6.55
N TYR A 199 -1.68 12.52 5.77
CA TYR A 199 -2.66 11.56 5.27
C TYR A 199 -2.77 11.69 3.76
N GLU A 200 -2.69 10.56 3.05
CA GLU A 200 -2.74 10.49 1.59
C GLU A 200 -3.92 9.63 1.14
N GLY A 201 -4.62 10.03 0.09
CA GLY A 201 -5.79 9.29 -0.45
C GLY A 201 -7.14 9.66 0.17
N ILE A 202 -7.19 10.70 1.00
CA ILE A 202 -8.42 11.23 1.60
C ILE A 202 -8.27 12.74 1.89
N ASP A 203 -9.36 13.49 1.75
CA ASP A 203 -9.43 14.90 2.17
C ASP A 203 -9.73 15.00 3.68
N VAL A 204 -8.73 15.38 4.47
CA VAL A 204 -8.80 15.44 5.94
C VAL A 204 -8.69 16.88 6.42
N LYS A 205 -9.75 17.36 7.07
CA LYS A 205 -9.76 18.61 7.85
C LYS A 205 -9.51 18.33 9.32
N THR A 206 -10.15 17.28 9.85
CA THR A 206 -9.97 16.81 11.23
C THR A 206 -9.89 15.29 11.24
N ILE A 207 -9.01 14.73 12.07
CA ILE A 207 -8.88 13.29 12.26
C ILE A 207 -8.46 12.97 13.70
N SER A 208 -9.15 12.03 14.34
CA SER A 208 -8.74 11.52 15.65
C SER A 208 -7.67 10.45 15.50
N GLU A 209 -7.00 10.12 16.61
CA GLU A 209 -6.27 8.86 16.69
C GLU A 209 -7.22 7.67 16.58
N LEU A 210 -6.71 6.55 16.07
CA LEU A 210 -7.43 5.28 16.07
C LEU A 210 -7.47 4.75 17.50
N LYS A 211 -8.68 4.60 18.05
CA LYS A 211 -8.89 4.07 19.40
C LYS A 211 -10.07 3.12 19.43
N ASP A 212 -9.89 1.96 20.06
CA ASP A 212 -10.94 0.94 20.21
C ASP A 212 -11.62 0.56 18.87
N GLY A 213 -10.83 0.48 17.79
CA GLY A 213 -11.31 0.13 16.45
C GLY A 213 -12.14 1.20 15.76
N LYS A 214 -12.02 2.46 16.21
CA LYS A 214 -12.78 3.60 15.69
C LYS A 214 -11.88 4.79 15.41
N ILE A 215 -12.26 5.56 14.39
CA ILE A 215 -11.62 6.81 14.02
C ILE A 215 -12.69 7.85 13.67
N ILE A 216 -12.46 9.10 14.03
CA ILE A 216 -13.32 10.23 13.65
C ILE A 216 -12.59 10.98 12.54
N ILE A 217 -13.23 11.15 11.38
CA ILE A 217 -12.70 11.90 10.24
C ILE A 217 -13.74 12.92 9.81
N ASN A 218 -13.36 14.21 9.77
CA ASN A 218 -14.26 15.31 9.43
C ASN A 218 -15.59 15.22 10.22
N ASP A 219 -15.47 15.01 11.54
CA ASP A 219 -16.56 14.90 12.52
C ASP A 219 -17.51 13.69 12.34
N LYS A 220 -17.14 12.72 11.50
CA LYS A 220 -17.88 11.46 11.32
C LYS A 220 -17.10 10.29 11.92
N GLU A 221 -17.78 9.42 12.67
CA GLU A 221 -17.20 8.21 13.27
C GLU A 221 -17.27 7.02 12.31
N TYR A 222 -16.13 6.36 12.08
CA TYR A 222 -15.98 5.16 11.27
C TYR A 222 -15.43 4.01 12.12
N PHE A 223 -15.76 2.78 11.76
CA PHE A 223 -14.96 1.63 12.18
C PHE A 223 -13.67 1.61 11.38
N ALA A 224 -12.55 1.31 12.04
CA ALA A 224 -11.25 1.39 11.40
C ALA A 224 -10.23 0.43 11.99
N THR A 225 -9.24 0.09 11.15
CA THR A 225 -8.08 -0.73 11.51
C THR A 225 -6.86 -0.26 10.70
N THR A 226 -5.68 -0.74 11.07
CA THR A 226 -4.42 -0.37 10.45
C THR A 226 -3.71 -1.56 9.83
N VAL A 227 -3.14 -1.37 8.64
CA VAL A 227 -2.25 -2.32 7.99
C VAL A 227 -0.87 -1.66 7.85
N PRO A 228 0.18 -2.15 8.53
CA PRO A 228 1.50 -1.54 8.45
C PRO A 228 2.07 -1.67 7.04
N LEU A 229 2.74 -0.62 6.57
CA LEU A 229 3.51 -0.62 5.33
C LEU A 229 4.99 -0.35 5.64
N ALA A 230 5.87 -1.05 4.94
CA ALA A 230 7.29 -0.73 4.99
C ALA A 230 7.52 0.66 4.41
N SER A 231 8.43 1.42 5.03
CA SER A 231 8.85 2.75 4.57
C SER A 231 10.37 2.85 4.59
N THR A 232 10.91 3.63 3.65
CA THR A 232 12.33 3.99 3.63
C THR A 232 12.67 5.18 4.51
N ASP A 233 11.68 5.93 4.99
CA ASP A 233 11.93 7.05 5.88
C ASP A 233 12.17 6.53 7.30
N ASN A 234 13.43 6.55 7.72
CA ASN A 234 13.83 6.12 9.05
C ASN A 234 12.98 6.78 10.14
N GLY A 235 12.22 5.97 10.89
CA GLY A 235 11.42 6.40 12.03
C GLY A 235 10.03 6.96 11.72
N THR A 236 9.63 7.07 10.44
CA THR A 236 8.27 7.49 10.10
C THR A 236 7.36 6.28 9.97
N GLU A 237 6.50 6.07 10.96
CA GLU A 237 5.46 5.05 10.89
C GLU A 237 4.56 5.31 9.67
N THR A 238 4.49 4.30 8.80
CA THR A 238 3.69 4.33 7.58
C THR A 238 2.71 3.17 7.63
N SER A 239 1.43 3.46 7.46
CA SER A 239 0.37 2.46 7.53
C SER A 239 -0.78 2.84 6.62
N LEU A 240 -1.52 1.85 6.16
CA LEU A 240 -2.83 2.05 5.57
C LEU A 240 -3.86 2.02 6.68
N ILE A 241 -4.75 3.00 6.66
CA ILE A 241 -5.96 2.99 7.46
C ILE A 241 -7.08 2.45 6.57
N VAL A 242 -7.73 1.41 7.06
CA VAL A 242 -8.92 0.82 6.43
C VAL A 242 -10.11 1.28 7.25
N THR A 243 -11.10 1.89 6.62
CA THR A 243 -12.33 2.35 7.28
C THR A 243 -13.56 1.73 6.66
N LEU A 244 -14.61 1.56 7.46
CA LEU A 244 -15.93 1.11 7.03
C LEU A 244 -16.96 2.21 7.34
N GLU A 245 -17.67 2.67 6.31
CA GLU A 245 -18.81 3.58 6.50
C GLU A 245 -19.91 2.89 7.29
N LYS A 246 -20.48 3.62 8.26
CA LYS A 246 -21.64 3.17 9.05
C LYS A 246 -22.92 3.17 8.23
#